data_AF-A0AAD4CED6-F1
#
_entry.id   AF-A0AAD4CED6-F1
#
_cell.length_a   1.000
_cell.length_b   1.000
_cell.length_c   1.000
_cell.angle_alpha   90.00
_cell.angle_beta   90.00
_cell.angle_gamma   90.00
#
_symmetry.space_group_name_H-M   'P 1'
#
loop_
_entity.id
_entity.type
_entity.pdbx_description
1 polymer ?
#
loop_
_entity_poly.entity_id
_entity_poly.type
_entity_poly.pdbx_seq_one_letter_code
_entity_poly.pdbx_strand_id
1 'polypeptide(L)'
;MDPIVPFWAAVAWHLVRYALRLYGSWKFNPIPVPDNPQIRPESVSVIIATIDVSEELIPRLQKMLDNEPKEIIIVTSAKLLGGLNGILKEYLPQERSAKIRALDIPRANKRNQLARGIQAATGEIIALADDDVYWTSNLLSQVLAAIESNPKIGGVTTLEESHGTDHRSPETITVWEAFEARRLHQRNINITASAWLDGSVTVLSGRTSVYRACILKDPAFLYGLTNEYWLWTVHMHCGDDQFITRWLLNHDWEVTVQAGATIYCEGLHDSRHVKQILRWSRNARISSVKRVVASKQVWRYPWLSTHTTLHTYGAVRNLWRLWLLASFCFNPTYATLVEIFLPR
;
A
#
# COMPACT_ATOMS: atom_id res chain seq x y z
N MET A 1 25.49 -5.48 34.21
CA MET A 1 24.32 -4.58 34.21
C MET A 1 23.12 -5.42 34.57
N ASP A 2 22.28 -4.96 35.49
CA ASP A 2 21.00 -5.58 35.79
C ASP A 2 20.12 -5.56 34.52
N PRO A 3 19.74 -6.73 33.96
CA PRO A 3 18.94 -6.81 32.74
C PRO A 3 17.51 -6.24 32.90
N ILE A 4 17.09 -5.95 34.13
CA ILE A 4 15.79 -5.34 34.44
C ILE A 4 15.68 -3.92 33.86
N VAL A 5 16.73 -3.10 33.96
CA VAL A 5 16.67 -1.71 33.47
C VAL A 5 16.53 -1.62 31.93
N PRO A 6 17.35 -2.32 31.13
CA PRO A 6 17.16 -2.36 29.67
C PRO A 6 15.81 -2.96 29.24
N PHE A 7 15.29 -3.95 29.98
CA PHE A 7 13.99 -4.55 29.72
C PHE A 7 12.86 -3.52 29.85
N TRP A 8 12.76 -2.86 31.00
CA TRP A 8 11.72 -1.86 31.24
C TRP A 8 11.85 -0.64 30.32
N ALA A 9 13.07 -0.22 29.98
CA ALA A 9 13.29 0.81 28.97
C ALA A 9 12.74 0.40 27.60
N ALA A 10 12.95 -0.86 27.17
CA ALA A 10 12.42 -1.36 25.91
C ALA A 10 10.89 -1.48 25.91
N VAL A 11 10.29 -1.91 27.03
CA VAL A 11 8.84 -1.95 27.22
C VAL A 11 8.25 -0.54 27.17
N ALA A 12 8.80 0.40 27.94
CA ALA A 12 8.37 1.80 27.95
C ALA A 12 8.46 2.41 26.54
N TRP A 13 9.58 2.22 25.84
CA TRP A 13 9.74 2.67 24.46
C TRP A 13 8.69 2.06 23.51
N HIS A 14 8.34 0.78 23.69
CA HIS A 14 7.31 0.15 22.89
C HIS A 14 5.93 0.77 23.14
N LEU A 15 5.57 0.98 24.41
CA LEU A 15 4.30 1.58 24.81
C LEU A 15 4.19 3.04 24.34
N VAL A 16 5.25 3.84 24.50
CA VAL A 16 5.29 5.24 24.03
C VAL A 16 5.05 5.28 22.52
N ARG A 17 5.74 4.47 21.73
CA ARG A 17 5.51 4.43 20.28
C ARG A 17 4.13 3.90 19.92
N TYR A 18 3.60 2.93 20.65
CA TYR A 18 2.24 2.46 20.44
C TYR A 18 1.22 3.59 20.67
N ALA A 19 1.37 4.34 21.76
CA ALA A 19 0.52 5.49 22.10
C ALA A 19 0.65 6.62 21.07
N LEU A 20 1.88 7.00 20.69
CA LEU A 20 2.12 8.02 19.66
C LEU A 20 1.49 7.63 18.32
N ARG A 21 1.56 6.35 17.95
CA ARG A 21 0.93 5.86 16.74
C ARG A 21 -0.59 6.00 16.79
N LEU A 22 -1.22 5.56 17.88
CA LEU A 22 -2.68 5.69 18.03
C LEU A 22 -3.11 7.15 18.05
N TYR A 23 -2.37 7.99 18.78
CA TYR A 23 -2.61 9.42 18.86
C TYR A 23 -2.47 10.10 17.50
N GLY A 24 -1.39 9.83 16.77
CA GLY A 24 -1.17 10.39 15.43
C GLY A 24 -2.24 9.96 14.45
N SER A 25 -2.65 8.69 14.47
CA SER A 25 -3.77 8.23 13.64
C SER A 25 -5.09 8.91 14.01
N TRP A 26 -5.34 9.15 15.30
CA TRP A 26 -6.56 9.83 15.76
C TRP A 26 -6.57 11.32 15.40
N LYS A 27 -5.40 11.97 15.40
CA LYS A 27 -5.26 13.39 15.05
C LYS A 27 -5.15 13.67 13.56
N PHE A 28 -4.93 12.64 12.73
CA PHE A 28 -4.80 12.81 11.29
C PHE A 28 -6.17 13.10 10.68
N ASN A 29 -6.32 14.29 10.08
CA ASN A 29 -7.56 14.71 9.43
C ASN A 29 -7.45 14.57 7.91
N PRO A 30 -8.58 14.29 7.22
CA PRO A 30 -8.65 14.40 5.76
C PRO A 30 -8.23 15.77 5.26
N ILE A 31 -7.58 15.79 4.09
CA ILE A 31 -7.31 17.06 3.39
C ILE A 31 -8.61 17.46 2.69
N PRO A 32 -9.16 18.66 2.95
CA PRO A 32 -10.43 19.09 2.37
C PRO A 32 -10.32 19.24 0.85
N VAL A 33 -11.41 18.91 0.15
CA VAL A 33 -11.52 19.18 -1.30
C VAL A 33 -11.75 20.68 -1.49
N PRO A 34 -10.93 21.38 -2.30
CA PRO A 34 -11.12 22.80 -2.58
C PRO A 34 -12.45 23.08 -3.27
N ASP A 35 -13.05 24.24 -3.03
CA ASP A 35 -14.29 24.67 -3.70
C ASP A 35 -14.12 24.83 -5.21
N ASN A 36 -12.91 25.19 -5.68
CA ASN A 36 -12.57 25.34 -7.09
C ASN A 36 -11.28 24.55 -7.42
N PRO A 37 -11.37 23.23 -7.62
CA PRO A 37 -10.20 22.38 -7.85
C PRO A 37 -9.58 22.68 -9.23
N GLN A 38 -8.26 22.86 -9.26
CA GLN A 38 -7.50 23.03 -10.49
C GLN A 38 -7.29 21.69 -11.22
N ILE A 39 -7.10 20.60 -10.46
CA ILE A 39 -6.93 19.27 -11.01
C ILE A 39 -8.25 18.50 -10.89
N ARG A 40 -8.78 18.04 -12.03
CA ARG A 40 -10.07 17.36 -12.10
C ARG A 40 -9.94 15.88 -12.47
N PRO A 41 -10.92 15.02 -12.14
CA PRO A 41 -10.87 13.59 -12.46
C PRO A 41 -10.61 13.27 -13.94
N GLU A 42 -11.06 14.12 -14.87
CA GLU A 42 -10.87 13.98 -16.31
C GLU A 42 -9.42 14.22 -16.77
N SER A 43 -8.52 14.59 -15.85
CA SER A 43 -7.07 14.63 -16.08
C SER A 43 -6.35 13.33 -15.72
N VAL A 44 -7.07 12.35 -15.14
CA VAL A 44 -6.50 11.12 -14.57
C VAL A 44 -6.57 9.96 -15.56
N SER A 45 -5.43 9.33 -15.84
CA SER A 45 -5.38 8.00 -16.46
C SER A 45 -5.27 6.92 -15.37
N VAL A 46 -6.23 6.00 -15.32
CA VAL A 46 -6.17 4.85 -14.42
C VAL A 46 -5.46 3.69 -15.11
N ILE A 47 -4.54 3.02 -14.43
CA ILE A 47 -3.79 1.88 -14.97
C ILE A 47 -4.03 0.68 -14.09
N ILE A 48 -4.47 -0.41 -14.72
CA ILE A 48 -4.77 -1.68 -14.06
C ILE A 48 -3.90 -2.76 -14.72
N ALA A 49 -3.07 -3.43 -13.93
CA ALA A 49 -2.29 -4.58 -14.37
C ALA A 49 -2.97 -5.86 -13.90
N THR A 50 -3.55 -6.62 -14.82
CA THR A 50 -4.40 -7.77 -14.48
C THR A 50 -3.99 -9.04 -15.23
N ILE A 51 -4.29 -10.19 -14.63
CA ILE A 51 -4.36 -11.50 -15.30
C ILE A 51 -5.76 -12.11 -15.20
N ASP A 52 -6.70 -11.35 -14.65
CA ASP A 52 -8.09 -11.69 -14.50
C ASP A 52 -8.85 -11.31 -15.79
N VAL A 53 -9.63 -12.27 -16.27
CA VAL A 53 -10.54 -12.12 -17.41
C VAL A 53 -11.90 -12.66 -17.02
N SER A 54 -12.30 -12.44 -15.77
CA SER A 54 -13.60 -12.83 -15.25
C SER A 54 -14.58 -11.65 -15.28
N GLU A 55 -15.87 -11.97 -15.18
CA GLU A 55 -16.95 -10.99 -15.08
C GLU A 55 -16.90 -10.19 -13.76
N GLU A 56 -16.21 -10.70 -12.74
CA GLU A 56 -16.03 -10.04 -11.44
C GLU A 56 -15.28 -8.70 -11.56
N LEU A 57 -14.51 -8.53 -12.63
CA LEU A 57 -13.83 -7.27 -12.94
C LEU A 57 -14.83 -6.14 -13.26
N ILE A 58 -16.01 -6.46 -13.82
CA ILE A 58 -16.93 -5.45 -14.35
C ILE A 58 -17.50 -4.52 -13.28
N PRO A 59 -18.05 -5.01 -12.15
CA PRO A 59 -18.54 -4.12 -11.08
C PRO A 59 -17.46 -3.17 -10.54
N ARG A 60 -16.21 -3.66 -10.43
CA ARG A 60 -15.06 -2.87 -9.97
C ARG A 60 -14.71 -1.77 -10.96
N LEU A 61 -14.66 -2.10 -12.26
CA LEU A 61 -14.46 -1.12 -13.34
C LEU A 61 -15.57 -0.08 -13.39
N GLN A 62 -16.83 -0.47 -13.19
CA GLN A 62 -17.95 0.48 -13.14
C GLN A 62 -17.75 1.51 -12.03
N LYS A 63 -17.33 1.09 -10.82
CA LYS A 63 -17.01 2.03 -9.72
C LYS A 63 -15.84 2.97 -10.03
N MET A 64 -14.82 2.49 -10.74
CA MET A 64 -13.74 3.36 -11.20
C MET A 64 -14.21 4.35 -12.27
N LEU A 65 -15.08 3.92 -13.20
CA LEU A 65 -15.67 4.78 -14.23
C LEU A 65 -16.63 5.83 -13.65
N ASP A 66 -17.32 5.52 -12.55
CA ASP A 66 -18.21 6.45 -11.85
C ASP A 66 -17.45 7.66 -11.25
N ASN A 67 -16.12 7.57 -11.11
CA ASN A 67 -15.25 8.69 -10.75
C ASN A 67 -14.88 9.57 -11.97
N GLU A 68 -15.38 9.25 -13.15
CA GLU A 68 -15.16 9.99 -14.41
C GLU A 68 -13.69 10.23 -14.79
N PRO A 69 -12.80 9.21 -14.75
CA PRO A 69 -11.44 9.37 -15.23
C PRO A 69 -11.39 9.73 -16.72
N LYS A 70 -10.24 10.25 -17.15
CA LYS A 70 -9.93 10.50 -18.57
C LYS A 70 -10.01 9.21 -19.39
N GLU A 71 -9.34 8.19 -18.89
CA GLU A 71 -9.23 6.87 -19.51
C GLU A 71 -8.84 5.82 -18.45
N ILE A 72 -9.20 4.57 -18.70
CA ILE A 72 -8.73 3.41 -17.96
C ILE A 72 -7.92 2.55 -18.92
N ILE A 73 -6.67 2.26 -18.58
CA ILE A 73 -5.76 1.43 -19.36
C ILE A 73 -5.57 0.12 -18.62
N ILE A 74 -6.11 -0.95 -19.18
CA ILE A 74 -5.98 -2.30 -18.63
C ILE A 74 -4.89 -3.02 -19.40
N VAL A 75 -3.83 -3.44 -18.72
CA VAL A 75 -2.71 -4.15 -19.33
C VAL A 75 -2.73 -5.60 -18.87
N THR A 76 -2.87 -6.53 -19.82
CA THR A 76 -2.89 -7.98 -19.57
C THR A 76 -1.82 -8.70 -20.41
N SER A 77 -1.79 -10.03 -20.39
CA SER A 77 -0.93 -10.81 -21.28
C SER A 77 -1.57 -10.97 -22.66
N ALA A 78 -0.77 -11.11 -23.72
CA ALA A 78 -1.26 -11.29 -25.09
C ALA A 78 -2.28 -12.44 -25.23
N LYS A 79 -2.13 -13.50 -24.43
CA LYS A 79 -3.04 -14.65 -24.41
C LYS A 79 -4.45 -14.32 -23.88
N LEU A 80 -4.55 -13.32 -23.01
CA LEU A 80 -5.77 -12.96 -22.29
C LEU A 80 -6.51 -11.78 -22.92
N LEU A 81 -5.85 -11.03 -23.81
CA LEU A 81 -6.39 -9.82 -24.43
C LEU A 81 -7.75 -10.05 -25.13
N GLY A 82 -7.88 -11.17 -25.85
CA GLY A 82 -9.14 -11.50 -26.54
C GLY A 82 -10.31 -11.71 -25.58
N GLY A 83 -10.09 -12.44 -24.48
CA GLY A 83 -11.11 -12.67 -23.45
C GLY A 83 -11.50 -11.38 -22.73
N LEU A 84 -10.51 -10.56 -22.38
CA LEU A 84 -10.76 -9.24 -21.77
C LEU A 84 -11.63 -8.37 -22.68
N ASN A 85 -11.29 -8.25 -23.97
CA ASN A 85 -12.09 -7.47 -24.92
C ASN A 85 -13.51 -8.03 -25.11
N GLY A 86 -13.69 -9.36 -25.02
CA GLY A 86 -15.00 -10.00 -25.05
C GLY A 86 -15.88 -9.53 -23.89
N ILE A 87 -15.38 -9.66 -22.66
CA ILE A 87 -16.12 -9.28 -21.44
C ILE A 87 -16.39 -7.77 -21.39
N LEU A 88 -15.41 -6.94 -21.76
CA LEU A 88 -15.62 -5.48 -21.83
C LEU A 88 -16.69 -5.09 -22.85
N LYS A 89 -16.83 -5.83 -23.96
CA LYS A 89 -17.85 -5.56 -24.97
C LYS A 89 -19.23 -6.07 -24.58
N GLU A 90 -19.28 -7.19 -23.87
CA GLU A 90 -20.53 -7.84 -23.47
C GLU A 90 -21.22 -7.11 -22.30
N TYR A 91 -20.44 -6.72 -21.29
CA TYR A 91 -21.01 -6.24 -20.02
C TYR A 91 -20.94 -4.71 -19.82
N LEU A 92 -20.20 -3.97 -20.66
CA LEU A 92 -20.15 -2.51 -20.58
C LEU A 92 -20.82 -1.85 -21.79
N PRO A 93 -21.67 -0.83 -21.57
CA PRO A 93 -22.17 0.02 -22.63
C PRO A 93 -21.03 0.63 -23.45
N GLN A 94 -21.25 0.82 -24.75
CA GLN A 94 -20.23 1.31 -25.69
C GLN A 94 -19.60 2.64 -25.23
N GLU A 95 -20.39 3.56 -24.69
CA GLU A 95 -19.94 4.86 -24.18
C GLU A 95 -18.92 4.72 -23.04
N ARG A 96 -19.16 3.79 -22.10
CA ARG A 96 -18.25 3.49 -21.00
C ARG A 96 -17.02 2.72 -21.47
N SER A 97 -17.22 1.75 -22.36
CA SER A 97 -16.15 0.96 -22.97
C SER A 97 -15.17 1.81 -23.78
N ALA A 98 -15.63 2.91 -24.40
CA ALA A 98 -14.78 3.85 -25.14
C ALA A 98 -13.72 4.56 -24.27
N LYS A 99 -13.94 4.67 -22.95
CA LYS A 99 -12.92 5.17 -22.02
C LYS A 99 -11.88 4.11 -21.62
N ILE A 100 -12.08 2.84 -22.01
CA ILE A 100 -11.21 1.73 -21.62
C ILE A 100 -10.33 1.33 -22.81
N ARG A 101 -9.02 1.23 -22.55
CA ARG A 101 -8.03 0.74 -23.51
C ARG A 101 -7.39 -0.53 -22.96
N ALA A 102 -7.64 -1.64 -23.62
CA ALA A 102 -6.96 -2.90 -23.33
C ALA A 102 -5.64 -2.98 -24.10
N LEU A 103 -4.55 -3.24 -23.40
CA LEU A 103 -3.21 -3.42 -23.96
C LEU A 103 -2.65 -4.77 -23.53
N ASP A 104 -1.70 -5.29 -24.29
CA ASP A 104 -1.01 -6.52 -23.96
C ASP A 104 0.50 -6.35 -23.77
N ILE A 105 1.07 -7.34 -23.09
CA ILE A 105 2.49 -7.64 -23.10
C ILE A 105 2.73 -9.14 -23.35
N PRO A 106 3.91 -9.56 -23.84
CA PRO A 106 4.17 -10.96 -24.19
C PRO A 106 4.03 -11.95 -23.02
N ARG A 107 4.41 -11.55 -21.81
CA ARG A 107 4.37 -12.39 -20.60
C ARG A 107 3.90 -11.58 -19.40
N ALA A 108 2.97 -12.13 -18.62
CA ALA A 108 2.45 -11.49 -17.42
C ALA A 108 3.57 -11.14 -16.43
N ASN A 109 3.63 -9.86 -16.06
CA ASN A 109 4.60 -9.30 -15.14
C ASN A 109 4.09 -7.94 -14.69
N LYS A 110 3.65 -7.83 -13.43
CA LYS A 110 2.97 -6.62 -12.93
C LYS A 110 3.75 -5.33 -13.22
N ARG A 111 5.06 -5.31 -12.97
CA ARG A 111 5.89 -4.11 -13.22
C ARG A 111 5.98 -3.74 -14.70
N ASN A 112 6.14 -4.71 -15.60
CA ASN A 112 6.16 -4.45 -17.04
C ASN A 112 4.77 -4.06 -17.56
N GLN A 113 3.69 -4.63 -17.00
CA GLN A 113 2.31 -4.24 -17.31
C GLN A 113 2.06 -2.78 -16.91
N LEU A 114 2.45 -2.41 -15.69
CA LEU A 114 2.37 -1.03 -15.21
C LEU A 114 3.21 -0.09 -16.09
N ALA A 115 4.47 -0.44 -16.40
CA ALA A 115 5.32 0.39 -17.27
C ALA A 115 4.70 0.61 -18.65
N ARG A 116 4.15 -0.45 -19.27
CA ARG A 116 3.45 -0.38 -20.56
C ARG A 116 2.21 0.53 -20.51
N GLY A 117 1.47 0.46 -19.41
CA GLY A 117 0.31 1.33 -19.16
C GLY A 117 0.72 2.79 -18.94
N ILE A 118 1.78 3.03 -18.17
CA ILE A 118 2.30 4.37 -17.86
C ILE A 118 2.75 5.09 -19.13
N GLN A 119 3.43 4.36 -20.02
CA GLN A 119 3.83 4.86 -21.33
C GLN A 119 2.65 5.22 -22.24
N ALA A 120 1.53 4.50 -22.11
CA ALA A 120 0.33 4.72 -22.92
C ALA A 120 -0.62 5.79 -22.35
N ALA A 121 -0.49 6.12 -21.08
CA ALA A 121 -1.34 7.08 -20.37
C ALA A 121 -1.18 8.50 -20.95
N THR A 122 -2.30 9.22 -21.08
CA THR A 122 -2.35 10.59 -21.60
C THR A 122 -2.77 11.62 -20.55
N GLY A 123 -3.07 11.17 -19.33
CA GLY A 123 -3.39 12.00 -18.18
C GLY A 123 -2.17 12.74 -17.63
N GLU A 124 -2.45 13.83 -16.92
CA GLU A 124 -1.49 14.60 -16.14
C GLU A 124 -1.23 13.93 -14.78
N ILE A 125 -2.22 13.19 -14.30
CA ILE A 125 -2.15 12.33 -13.12
C ILE A 125 -2.36 10.89 -13.56
N ILE A 126 -1.63 9.98 -12.94
CA ILE A 126 -1.75 8.55 -13.17
C ILE A 126 -2.18 7.88 -11.87
N ALA A 127 -3.32 7.19 -11.90
CA ALA A 127 -3.74 6.30 -10.83
C ALA A 127 -3.28 4.88 -11.15
N LEU A 128 -2.56 4.24 -10.23
CA LEU A 128 -2.28 2.80 -10.31
C LEU A 128 -3.26 2.09 -9.39
N ALA A 129 -3.99 1.10 -9.90
CA ALA A 129 -4.96 0.33 -9.15
C ALA A 129 -4.84 -1.18 -9.41
N ASP A 130 -5.19 -1.96 -8.40
CA ASP A 130 -5.40 -3.41 -8.55
C ASP A 130 -6.78 -3.69 -9.16
N ASP A 131 -6.99 -4.90 -9.66
CA ASP A 131 -8.23 -5.39 -10.28
C ASP A 131 -9.24 -5.93 -9.27
N ASP A 132 -8.91 -5.95 -7.97
CA ASP A 132 -9.69 -6.51 -6.86
C ASP A 132 -10.21 -5.43 -5.87
N VAL A 133 -10.28 -4.17 -6.32
CA VAL A 133 -10.68 -3.03 -5.48
C VAL A 133 -11.91 -2.30 -6.01
N TYR A 134 -12.76 -1.85 -5.09
CA TYR A 134 -13.87 -0.94 -5.36
C TYR A 134 -13.52 0.47 -4.89
N TRP A 135 -13.69 1.44 -5.79
CA TRP A 135 -13.56 2.85 -5.47
C TRP A 135 -14.86 3.41 -4.91
N THR A 136 -14.76 4.34 -3.96
CA THR A 136 -15.87 5.23 -3.61
C THR A 136 -16.10 6.24 -4.73
N SER A 137 -17.31 6.80 -4.83
CA SER A 137 -17.70 7.69 -5.95
C SER A 137 -16.89 8.99 -6.04
N ASN A 138 -16.35 9.47 -4.92
CA ASN A 138 -15.61 10.74 -4.84
C ASN A 138 -14.10 10.55 -4.64
N LEU A 139 -13.60 9.33 -4.87
CA LEU A 139 -12.22 8.96 -4.58
C LEU A 139 -11.24 9.85 -5.34
N LEU A 140 -11.43 10.03 -6.65
CA LEU A 140 -10.53 10.86 -7.46
C LEU A 140 -10.50 12.29 -6.96
N SER A 141 -11.65 12.93 -6.76
CA SER A 141 -11.72 14.31 -6.26
C SER A 141 -10.97 14.48 -4.92
N GLN A 142 -11.08 13.51 -4.01
CA GLN A 142 -10.40 13.54 -2.73
C GLN A 142 -8.88 13.37 -2.84
N VAL A 143 -8.40 12.39 -3.62
CA VAL A 143 -6.94 12.19 -3.77
C VAL A 143 -6.29 13.31 -4.59
N LEU A 144 -7.02 13.90 -5.53
CA LEU A 144 -6.56 15.05 -6.31
C LEU A 144 -6.42 16.30 -5.44
N ALA A 145 -7.33 16.54 -4.50
CA ALA A 145 -7.19 17.61 -3.52
C ALA A 145 -5.87 17.52 -2.73
N ALA A 146 -5.47 16.30 -2.35
CA ALA A 146 -4.20 16.07 -1.68
C ALA A 146 -3.00 16.35 -2.61
N ILE A 147 -3.04 15.91 -3.87
CA ILE A 147 -1.97 16.21 -4.86
C ILE A 147 -1.86 17.73 -5.11
N GLU A 148 -2.98 18.42 -5.24
CA GLU A 148 -3.02 19.86 -5.55
C GLU A 148 -2.53 20.71 -4.37
N SER A 149 -2.77 20.28 -3.13
CA SER A 149 -2.43 21.03 -1.92
C SER A 149 -0.96 21.41 -1.78
N ASN A 150 -0.04 20.65 -2.40
CA ASN A 150 1.38 20.97 -2.43
C ASN A 150 2.01 20.46 -3.74
N PRO A 151 2.66 21.33 -4.54
CA PRO A 151 3.37 20.92 -5.76
C PRO A 151 4.41 19.82 -5.56
N LYS A 152 5.01 19.71 -4.36
CA LYS A 152 5.97 18.65 -4.01
C LYS A 152 5.36 17.29 -3.71
N ILE A 153 4.03 17.20 -3.55
CA ILE A 153 3.37 15.90 -3.37
C ILE A 153 3.39 15.18 -4.73
N GLY A 154 4.25 14.17 -4.82
CA GLY A 154 4.42 13.35 -6.02
C GLY A 154 3.51 12.13 -6.04
N GLY A 155 3.02 11.67 -4.89
CA GLY A 155 2.11 10.54 -4.78
C GLY A 155 1.20 10.55 -3.55
N VAL A 156 -0.02 10.07 -3.72
CA VAL A 156 -1.05 9.97 -2.66
C VAL A 156 -1.65 8.57 -2.63
N THR A 157 -1.72 7.98 -1.44
CA THR A 157 -2.41 6.69 -1.20
C THR A 157 -3.75 6.92 -0.53
N THR A 158 -4.64 5.94 -0.63
CA THR A 158 -5.94 5.90 0.05
C THR A 158 -5.87 5.10 1.35
N LEU A 159 -6.94 5.20 2.15
CA LEU A 159 -7.28 4.21 3.17
C LEU A 159 -7.84 2.96 2.50
N GLU A 160 -7.71 1.83 3.18
CA GLU A 160 -8.18 0.53 2.71
C GLU A 160 -9.09 -0.13 3.75
N GLU A 161 -10.23 -0.64 3.30
CA GLU A 161 -11.16 -1.40 4.14
C GLU A 161 -11.53 -2.72 3.46
N SER A 162 -11.93 -3.71 4.25
CA SER A 162 -12.36 -5.00 3.73
C SER A 162 -13.74 -4.86 3.11
N HIS A 163 -13.94 -5.38 1.90
CA HIS A 163 -15.23 -5.34 1.24
C HIS A 163 -16.23 -6.32 1.89
N GLY A 164 -17.46 -5.87 2.10
CA GLY A 164 -18.61 -6.70 2.46
C GLY A 164 -18.55 -7.38 3.83
N THR A 165 -17.62 -7.03 4.72
CA THR A 165 -17.54 -7.59 6.08
C THR A 165 -18.44 -6.87 7.09
N ASP A 166 -18.72 -5.60 6.85
CA ASP A 166 -19.53 -4.71 7.70
C ASP A 166 -21.03 -5.02 7.66
N HIS A 167 -21.54 -5.53 6.54
CA HIS A 167 -22.95 -5.90 6.36
C HIS A 167 -23.29 -7.35 6.75
N ARG A 168 -22.31 -8.11 7.24
CA ARG A 168 -22.46 -9.52 7.58
C ARG A 168 -22.43 -9.74 9.09
N SER A 169 -23.20 -10.73 9.56
CA SER A 169 -23.17 -11.12 10.98
C SER A 169 -21.77 -11.67 11.33
N PRO A 170 -21.20 -11.32 12.51
CA PRO A 170 -19.86 -11.75 12.89
C PRO A 170 -19.62 -13.25 12.81
N GLU A 171 -20.65 -14.07 13.00
CA GLU A 171 -20.60 -15.53 12.93
C GLU A 171 -20.33 -16.07 11.51
N THR A 172 -20.60 -15.25 10.48
CA THR A 172 -20.38 -15.60 9.06
C THR A 172 -19.03 -15.12 8.53
N ILE A 173 -18.32 -14.30 9.31
CA ILE A 173 -17.00 -13.80 8.94
C ILE A 173 -15.97 -14.89 9.23
N THR A 174 -15.29 -15.34 8.18
CA THR A 174 -14.21 -16.32 8.31
C THR A 174 -13.02 -15.73 9.06
N VAL A 175 -12.21 -16.60 9.67
CA VAL A 175 -10.97 -16.19 10.32
C VAL A 175 -10.01 -15.45 9.37
N TRP A 176 -10.03 -15.80 8.07
CA TRP A 176 -9.19 -15.19 7.05
C TRP A 176 -9.61 -13.76 6.73
N GLU A 177 -10.92 -13.52 6.62
CA GLU A 177 -11.48 -12.18 6.45
C GLU A 177 -11.20 -11.31 7.67
N ALA A 178 -11.36 -11.85 8.87
CA ALA A 178 -11.03 -11.14 10.10
C ALA A 178 -9.55 -10.74 10.16
N PHE A 179 -8.64 -11.61 9.72
CA PHE A 179 -7.22 -11.30 9.63
C PHE A 179 -6.91 -10.22 8.59
N GLU A 180 -7.52 -10.27 7.40
CA GLU A 180 -7.32 -9.24 6.38
C GLU A 180 -7.88 -7.88 6.85
N ALA A 181 -9.10 -7.85 7.38
CA ALA A 181 -9.71 -6.63 7.92
C ALA A 181 -8.86 -6.00 9.03
N ARG A 182 -8.36 -6.81 9.97
CA ARG A 182 -7.44 -6.33 11.02
C ARG A 182 -6.14 -5.78 10.43
N ARG A 183 -5.59 -6.43 9.40
CA ARG A 183 -4.35 -6.00 8.74
C ARG A 183 -4.55 -4.66 8.03
N LEU A 184 -5.66 -4.47 7.32
CA LEU A 184 -6.03 -3.21 6.65
C LEU A 184 -6.22 -2.09 7.68
N HIS A 185 -6.95 -2.34 8.75
CA HIS A 185 -7.13 -1.38 9.83
C HIS A 185 -5.77 -0.98 10.47
N GLN A 186 -4.92 -1.96 10.75
CA GLN A 186 -3.59 -1.69 11.29
C GLN A 186 -2.71 -0.93 10.29
N ARG A 187 -2.84 -1.18 8.99
CA ARG A 187 -2.19 -0.40 7.93
C ARG A 187 -2.65 1.05 7.98
N ASN A 188 -3.97 1.31 8.00
CA ASN A 188 -4.53 2.66 8.04
C ASN A 188 -3.97 3.44 9.24
N ILE A 189 -4.00 2.85 10.44
CA ILE A 189 -3.39 3.44 11.65
C ILE A 189 -1.91 3.76 11.44
N ASN A 190 -1.14 2.84 10.85
CA ASN A 190 0.30 3.05 10.69
C ASN A 190 0.61 4.18 9.70
N ILE A 191 -0.10 4.28 8.57
CA ILE A 191 0.18 5.29 7.54
C ILE A 191 -0.29 6.68 7.96
N THR A 192 -1.48 6.81 8.56
CA THR A 192 -2.00 8.10 9.03
C THR A 192 -1.17 8.63 10.19
N ALA A 193 -0.76 7.76 11.11
CA ALA A 193 0.16 8.14 12.18
C ALA A 193 1.52 8.59 11.66
N SER A 194 2.08 7.88 10.67
CA SER A 194 3.35 8.26 10.04
C SER A 194 3.23 9.65 9.38
N ALA A 195 2.15 9.86 8.62
CA ALA A 195 1.91 11.13 7.95
C ALA A 195 1.71 12.28 8.95
N TRP A 196 1.04 12.02 10.08
CA TRP A 196 0.87 13.02 11.13
C TRP A 196 2.17 13.33 11.89
N LEU A 197 2.97 12.31 12.21
CA LEU A 197 4.15 12.45 13.08
C LEU A 197 5.33 13.14 12.40
N ASP A 198 5.61 12.82 11.13
CA ASP A 198 6.75 13.39 10.40
C ASP A 198 6.48 13.65 8.92
N GLY A 199 5.21 13.59 8.47
CA GLY A 199 4.86 13.83 7.06
C GLY A 199 5.24 12.69 6.12
N SER A 200 5.66 11.53 6.65
CA SER A 200 6.07 10.39 5.83
C SER A 200 4.97 9.36 5.64
N VAL A 201 5.08 8.56 4.58
CA VAL A 201 4.25 7.36 4.37
C VAL A 201 5.15 6.15 4.22
N THR A 202 4.81 5.06 4.90
CA THR A 202 5.62 3.83 4.87
C THR A 202 5.64 3.20 3.48
N VAL A 203 4.47 3.14 2.83
CA VAL A 203 4.23 2.65 1.47
C VAL A 203 2.94 3.26 0.90
N LEU A 204 3.02 3.74 -0.34
CA LEU A 204 1.86 4.05 -1.19
C LEU A 204 1.33 2.74 -1.75
N SER A 205 0.09 2.37 -1.43
CA SER A 205 -0.42 1.02 -1.73
C SER A 205 -0.53 0.75 -3.22
N GLY A 206 -0.12 -0.44 -3.64
CA GLY A 206 -0.36 -0.93 -5.01
C GLY A 206 -1.84 -1.14 -5.34
N ARG A 207 -2.71 -1.19 -4.32
CA ARG A 207 -4.16 -1.35 -4.50
C ARG A 207 -4.82 -0.15 -5.12
N THR A 208 -4.49 1.05 -4.65
CA THR A 208 -4.83 2.33 -5.30
C THR A 208 -3.90 3.42 -4.77
N SER A 209 -3.18 4.06 -5.67
CA SER A 209 -2.42 5.28 -5.40
C SER A 209 -2.35 6.14 -6.65
N VAL A 210 -2.37 7.46 -6.50
CA VAL A 210 -2.24 8.43 -7.60
C VAL A 210 -0.89 9.12 -7.55
N TYR A 211 -0.38 9.46 -8.73
CA TYR A 211 0.95 10.01 -8.93
C TYR A 211 0.93 11.10 -10.01
N ARG A 212 1.84 12.07 -9.91
CA ARG A 212 2.07 13.00 -11.02
C ARG A 212 2.66 12.24 -12.22
N ALA A 213 2.08 12.41 -13.39
CA ALA A 213 2.50 11.68 -14.59
C ALA A 213 3.95 11.99 -14.97
N CYS A 214 4.44 13.21 -14.73
CA CYS A 214 5.82 13.61 -15.02
C CYS A 214 6.86 12.74 -14.28
N ILE A 215 6.51 12.20 -13.11
CA ILE A 215 7.40 11.34 -12.33
C ILE A 215 7.41 9.94 -12.93
N LEU A 216 6.23 9.37 -13.18
CA LEU A 216 6.13 8.00 -13.67
C LEU A 216 6.56 7.85 -15.13
N LYS A 217 6.41 8.90 -15.95
CA LYS A 217 6.84 8.91 -17.35
C LYS A 217 8.33 9.21 -17.53
N ASP A 218 9.05 9.53 -16.46
CA ASP A 218 10.50 9.72 -16.53
C ASP A 218 11.18 8.42 -17.03
N PRO A 219 12.04 8.49 -18.08
CA PRO A 219 12.72 7.32 -18.61
C PRO A 219 13.58 6.58 -17.57
N ALA A 220 14.23 7.30 -16.65
CA ALA A 220 15.02 6.71 -15.57
C ALA A 220 14.13 6.02 -14.54
N PHE A 221 12.95 6.58 -14.24
CA PHE A 221 11.96 5.91 -13.40
C PHE A 221 11.50 4.60 -14.03
N LEU A 222 11.09 4.63 -15.30
CA LEU A 222 10.59 3.44 -16.01
C LEU A 222 11.66 2.35 -16.06
N TYR A 223 12.90 2.72 -16.39
CA TYR A 223 14.04 1.80 -16.36
C TYR A 223 14.26 1.21 -14.96
N GLY A 224 14.24 2.04 -13.91
CA GLY A 224 14.41 1.59 -12.53
C GLY A 224 13.28 0.64 -12.09
N LEU A 225 12.04 0.92 -12.48
CA LEU A 225 10.86 0.12 -12.12
C LEU A 225 10.98 -1.28 -12.71
N THR A 226 11.36 -1.39 -13.99
CA THR A 226 11.46 -2.67 -14.70
C THR A 226 12.78 -3.39 -14.44
N ASN A 227 13.86 -2.72 -14.03
CA ASN A 227 15.20 -3.31 -13.93
C ASN A 227 15.77 -3.27 -12.50
N GLU A 228 14.91 -3.43 -11.49
CA GLU A 228 15.35 -3.52 -10.11
C GLU A 228 15.80 -4.95 -9.73
N TYR A 229 16.98 -5.08 -9.13
CA TYR A 229 17.51 -6.37 -8.66
C TYR A 229 17.65 -6.40 -7.13
N TRP A 230 17.35 -7.53 -6.50
CA TRP A 230 17.72 -7.81 -5.12
C TRP A 230 19.07 -8.52 -5.07
N LEU A 231 20.00 -7.95 -4.28
CA LEU A 231 21.39 -8.42 -4.17
C LEU A 231 22.07 -8.65 -5.53
N TRP A 232 21.77 -7.79 -6.52
CA TRP A 232 22.31 -7.84 -7.89
C TRP A 232 21.97 -9.09 -8.72
N THR A 233 21.30 -10.08 -8.13
CA THR A 233 21.08 -11.40 -8.76
C THR A 233 19.62 -11.70 -9.03
N VAL A 234 18.70 -11.27 -8.15
CA VAL A 234 17.28 -11.62 -8.26
C VAL A 234 16.50 -10.47 -8.87
N HIS A 235 15.99 -10.66 -10.08
CA HIS A 235 15.16 -9.66 -10.75
C HIS A 235 13.81 -9.48 -10.02
N MET A 236 13.48 -8.26 -9.62
CA MET A 236 12.27 -7.95 -8.87
C MET A 236 11.08 -7.76 -9.81
N HIS A 237 10.17 -8.74 -9.83
CA HIS A 237 8.92 -8.66 -10.59
C HIS A 237 7.70 -8.18 -9.77
N CYS A 238 7.90 -7.96 -8.46
CA CYS A 238 6.84 -7.61 -7.52
C CYS A 238 7.30 -6.51 -6.55
N GLY A 239 6.37 -5.92 -5.80
CA GLY A 239 6.67 -4.81 -4.89
C GLY A 239 6.93 -3.51 -5.65
N ASP A 240 6.16 -3.27 -6.71
CA ASP A 240 6.06 -2.01 -7.46
C ASP A 240 5.76 -0.84 -6.52
N ASP A 241 4.70 -0.92 -5.72
CA ASP A 241 4.34 0.00 -4.63
C ASP A 241 5.53 0.48 -3.77
N GLN A 242 6.33 -0.48 -3.31
CA GLN A 242 7.52 -0.28 -2.50
C GLN A 242 8.64 0.40 -3.30
N PHE A 243 8.81 0.04 -4.57
CA PHE A 243 9.77 0.70 -5.46
C PHE A 243 9.39 2.16 -5.68
N ILE A 244 8.14 2.43 -6.07
CA ILE A 244 7.67 3.78 -6.39
C ILE A 244 7.78 4.69 -5.17
N THR A 245 7.36 4.19 -3.99
CA THR A 245 7.50 4.95 -2.74
C THR A 245 8.96 5.31 -2.45
N ARG A 246 9.89 4.37 -2.60
CA ARG A 246 11.33 4.65 -2.39
C ARG A 246 11.89 5.60 -3.44
N TRP A 247 11.45 5.47 -4.69
CA TRP A 247 11.88 6.34 -5.78
C TRP A 247 11.49 7.79 -5.49
N LEU A 248 10.23 8.04 -5.13
CA LEU A 248 9.74 9.36 -4.74
C LEU A 248 10.57 9.97 -3.61
N LEU A 249 10.78 9.21 -2.53
CA LEU A 249 11.59 9.66 -1.40
C LEU A 249 13.04 10.00 -1.79
N ASN A 250 13.65 9.23 -2.70
CA ASN A 250 15.03 9.46 -3.14
C ASN A 250 15.18 10.65 -4.12
N HIS A 251 14.09 11.10 -4.73
CA HIS A 251 14.07 12.21 -5.68
C HIS A 251 13.38 13.45 -5.09
N ASP A 252 13.40 13.57 -3.75
CA ASP A 252 12.87 14.70 -2.97
C ASP A 252 11.39 15.03 -3.24
N TRP A 253 10.59 14.05 -3.67
CA TRP A 253 9.14 14.15 -3.72
C TRP A 253 8.54 13.80 -2.36
N GLU A 254 7.50 14.54 -1.99
CA GLU A 254 6.67 14.27 -0.82
C GLU A 254 5.59 13.25 -1.17
N VAL A 255 5.18 12.47 -0.18
CA VAL A 255 4.14 11.46 -0.30
C VAL A 255 3.18 11.61 0.87
N THR A 256 1.88 11.43 0.64
CA THR A 256 0.88 11.54 1.71
C THR A 256 -0.22 10.50 1.56
N VAL A 257 -1.08 10.42 2.57
CA VAL A 257 -2.31 9.64 2.57
C VAL A 257 -3.49 10.59 2.62
N GLN A 258 -4.51 10.34 1.79
CA GLN A 258 -5.78 11.06 1.88
C GLN A 258 -6.75 10.25 2.75
N ALA A 259 -6.97 10.68 3.99
CA ALA A 259 -7.87 10.00 4.92
C ALA A 259 -9.36 10.11 4.53
N GLY A 260 -9.72 11.06 3.67
CA GLY A 260 -11.07 11.14 3.12
C GLY A 260 -11.37 10.07 2.06
N ALA A 261 -10.33 9.50 1.44
CA ALA A 261 -10.43 8.56 0.34
C ALA A 261 -10.21 7.13 0.82
N THR A 262 -11.24 6.31 0.69
CA THR A 262 -11.24 4.89 1.07
C THR A 262 -11.55 4.02 -0.14
N ILE A 263 -10.83 2.91 -0.26
CA ILE A 263 -11.17 1.82 -1.18
C ILE A 263 -11.60 0.58 -0.41
N TYR A 264 -12.46 -0.23 -1.03
CA TYR A 264 -12.85 -1.54 -0.49
C TYR A 264 -12.14 -2.65 -1.24
N CYS A 265 -11.46 -3.51 -0.50
CA CYS A 265 -10.62 -4.57 -1.03
C CYS A 265 -11.27 -5.92 -0.77
N GLU A 266 -11.34 -6.77 -1.79
CA GLU A 266 -11.72 -8.16 -1.56
C GLU A 266 -10.56 -8.94 -0.91
N GLY A 267 -10.87 -9.59 0.20
CA GLY A 267 -9.92 -10.43 0.92
C GLY A 267 -10.00 -11.88 0.48
N LEU A 268 -8.89 -12.61 0.54
CA LEU A 268 -8.93 -14.07 0.36
C LEU A 268 -9.65 -14.73 1.55
N HIS A 269 -10.62 -15.58 1.25
CA HIS A 269 -11.43 -16.30 2.24
C HIS A 269 -10.84 -17.66 2.66
N ASP A 270 -9.60 -17.96 2.27
CA ASP A 270 -8.96 -19.26 2.51
C ASP A 270 -7.47 -19.18 2.86
N SER A 271 -6.85 -20.34 3.03
CA SER A 271 -5.44 -20.49 3.43
C SER A 271 -4.43 -19.88 2.44
N ARG A 272 -4.83 -19.55 1.20
CA ARG A 272 -3.98 -18.78 0.26
C ARG A 272 -3.61 -17.41 0.85
N HIS A 273 -4.41 -16.88 1.77
CA HIS A 273 -4.10 -15.70 2.57
C HIS A 273 -2.71 -15.77 3.22
N VAL A 274 -2.29 -16.93 3.72
CA VAL A 274 -0.96 -17.13 4.31
C VAL A 274 0.15 -16.88 3.29
N LYS A 275 0.02 -17.43 2.07
CA LYS A 275 0.99 -17.21 0.98
C LYS A 275 1.04 -15.73 0.60
N GLN A 276 -0.10 -15.04 0.60
CA GLN A 276 -0.18 -13.62 0.31
C GLN A 276 0.55 -12.78 1.37
N ILE A 277 0.34 -13.06 2.67
CA ILE A 277 1.06 -12.40 3.77
C ILE A 277 2.58 -12.63 3.66
N LEU A 278 3.01 -13.87 3.42
CA LEU A 278 4.44 -14.19 3.29
C LEU A 278 5.08 -13.41 2.13
N ARG A 279 4.39 -13.33 0.99
CA ARG A 279 4.82 -12.54 -0.17
C ARG A 279 4.96 -11.05 0.18
N TRP A 280 3.95 -10.46 0.82
CA TRP A 280 3.99 -9.05 1.23
C TRP A 280 5.09 -8.78 2.26
N SER A 281 5.23 -9.64 3.27
CA SER A 281 6.26 -9.54 4.31
C SER A 281 7.68 -9.60 3.71
N ARG A 282 7.91 -10.53 2.77
CA ARG A 282 9.17 -10.62 2.02
C ARG A 282 9.47 -9.33 1.25
N ASN A 283 8.51 -8.83 0.46
CA ASN A 283 8.71 -7.64 -0.36
C ASN A 283 8.94 -6.38 0.49
N ALA A 284 8.17 -6.22 1.57
CA ALA A 284 8.36 -5.12 2.52
C ALA A 284 9.74 -5.19 3.19
N ARG A 285 10.24 -6.38 3.54
CA ARG A 285 11.56 -6.55 4.15
C ARG A 285 12.69 -6.22 3.18
N ILE A 286 12.62 -6.74 1.95
CA ILE A 286 13.57 -6.39 0.88
C ILE A 286 13.61 -4.87 0.68
N SER A 287 12.43 -4.23 0.57
CA SER A 287 12.31 -2.79 0.43
C SER A 287 12.91 -2.03 1.62
N SER A 288 12.68 -2.50 2.85
CA SER A 288 13.20 -1.88 4.07
C SER A 288 14.73 -1.94 4.11
N VAL A 289 15.33 -3.07 3.75
CA VAL A 289 16.80 -3.21 3.67
C VAL A 289 17.36 -2.23 2.65
N LYS A 290 16.78 -2.19 1.44
CA LYS A 290 17.20 -1.24 0.41
C LYS A 290 17.08 0.20 0.85
N ARG A 291 16.00 0.55 1.55
CA ARG A 291 15.78 1.90 2.07
C ARG A 291 16.85 2.27 3.11
N VAL A 292 17.16 1.39 4.06
CA VAL A 292 18.20 1.64 5.08
C VAL A 292 19.60 1.79 4.44
N VAL A 293 19.92 0.97 3.44
CA VAL A 293 21.27 0.94 2.83
C VAL A 293 21.48 2.05 1.80
N ALA A 294 20.46 2.37 0.99
CA ALA A 294 20.62 3.20 -0.21
C ALA A 294 19.88 4.53 -0.18
N SER A 295 18.91 4.74 0.73
CA SER A 295 18.17 6.01 0.81
C SER A 295 18.75 6.90 1.92
N LYS A 296 19.31 8.05 1.55
CA LYS A 296 19.70 9.07 2.54
C LYS A 296 18.47 9.83 3.05
N GLN A 297 17.46 10.00 2.21
CA GLN A 297 16.24 10.75 2.53
C GLN A 297 15.37 10.08 3.60
N VAL A 298 15.42 8.75 3.78
CA VAL A 298 14.67 8.09 4.87
C VAL A 298 15.03 8.65 6.24
N TRP A 299 16.28 9.09 6.44
CA TRP A 299 16.78 9.61 7.71
C TRP A 299 16.29 11.03 8.03
N ARG A 300 15.69 11.73 7.06
CA ARG A 300 14.98 13.00 7.31
C ARG A 300 13.68 12.80 8.10
N TYR A 301 13.15 11.57 8.10
CA TYR A 301 11.87 11.20 8.70
C TYR A 301 12.13 10.30 9.93
N PRO A 302 12.16 10.83 11.17
CA PRO A 302 12.53 10.06 12.36
C PRO A 302 11.62 8.86 12.61
N TRP A 303 10.32 8.99 12.34
CA TRP A 303 9.36 7.91 12.52
C TRP A 303 9.52 6.84 11.44
N LEU A 304 9.62 7.26 10.17
CA LEU A 304 9.83 6.33 9.05
C LEU A 304 11.12 5.55 9.18
N SER A 305 12.23 6.22 9.51
CA SER A 305 13.54 5.60 9.67
C SER A 305 13.53 4.61 10.82
N THR A 306 12.93 4.96 11.96
CA THR A 306 12.74 4.03 13.10
C THR A 306 11.90 2.82 12.69
N HIS A 307 10.77 3.04 12.00
CA HIS A 307 9.91 1.96 11.53
C HIS A 307 10.65 1.03 10.56
N THR A 308 11.31 1.60 9.56
CA THR A 308 12.06 0.87 8.52
C THR A 308 13.20 0.07 9.14
N THR A 309 13.97 0.68 10.04
CA THR A 309 15.07 0.04 10.77
C THR A 309 14.58 -1.16 11.55
N LEU A 310 13.51 -0.99 12.34
CA LEU A 310 12.93 -2.09 13.13
C LEU A 310 12.32 -3.20 12.28
N HIS A 311 11.82 -2.86 11.10
CA HIS A 311 11.31 -3.86 10.16
C HIS A 311 12.45 -4.68 9.54
N THR A 312 13.56 -4.04 9.18
CA THR A 312 14.79 -4.68 8.71
C THR A 312 15.37 -5.65 9.76
N TYR A 313 15.50 -5.20 11.02
CA TYR A 313 16.00 -6.04 12.12
C TYR A 313 14.91 -6.91 12.77
N GLY A 314 13.72 -7.01 12.18
CA GLY A 314 12.56 -7.65 12.81
C GLY A 314 12.80 -9.11 13.20
N ALA A 315 13.58 -9.86 12.41
CA ALA A 315 13.95 -11.24 12.74
C ALA A 315 14.87 -11.32 13.96
N VAL A 316 15.93 -10.51 14.01
CA VAL A 316 16.86 -10.42 15.15
C VAL A 316 16.11 -9.95 16.40
N ARG A 317 15.23 -8.95 16.26
CA ARG A 317 14.37 -8.46 17.35
C ARG A 317 13.45 -9.56 17.89
N ASN A 318 12.83 -10.36 17.02
CA ASN A 318 11.93 -11.42 17.44
C ASN A 318 12.70 -12.57 18.12
N LEU A 319 13.87 -12.94 17.61
CA LEU A 319 14.75 -13.91 18.26
C LEU A 319 15.23 -13.41 19.62
N TRP A 320 15.63 -12.15 19.73
CA TRP A 320 16.00 -11.52 20.99
C TRP A 320 14.84 -11.50 21.99
N ARG A 321 13.62 -11.19 21.55
CA ARG A 321 12.41 -11.27 22.40
C ARG A 321 12.12 -12.68 22.90
N LEU A 322 12.25 -13.69 22.04
CA LEU A 322 12.07 -15.09 22.42
C LEU A 322 13.15 -15.54 23.42
N TRP A 323 14.42 -15.18 23.16
CA TRP A 323 15.52 -15.45 24.08
C TRP A 323 15.32 -14.77 25.44
N LEU A 324 14.86 -13.52 25.44
CA LEU A 324 14.58 -12.76 26.66
C LEU A 324 13.42 -13.39 27.44
N LEU A 325 12.31 -13.74 26.78
CA LEU A 325 11.20 -14.47 27.41
C LEU A 325 11.65 -15.81 27.98
N ALA A 326 12.43 -16.60 27.24
CA ALA A 326 13.00 -17.84 27.74
C ALA A 326 13.92 -17.60 28.95
N SER A 327 14.74 -16.55 28.91
CA SER A 327 15.61 -16.18 30.04
C SER A 327 14.82 -15.80 31.28
N PHE A 328 13.64 -15.18 31.15
CA PHE A 328 12.73 -14.93 32.28
C PHE A 328 12.03 -16.20 32.77
N CYS A 329 11.57 -17.07 31.85
CA CYS A 329 10.87 -18.31 32.22
C CYS A 329 11.77 -19.39 32.84
N PHE A 330 13.05 -19.43 32.47
CA PHE A 330 13.97 -20.51 32.86
C PHE A 330 15.07 -20.10 33.85
N ASN A 331 15.09 -18.82 34.29
CA ASN A 331 16.04 -18.37 35.29
C ASN A 331 15.35 -18.19 36.67
N PRO A 332 15.71 -19.00 37.68
CA PRO A 332 15.06 -18.98 38.99
C PRO A 332 15.20 -17.66 39.74
N THR A 333 16.16 -16.80 39.36
CA THR A 333 16.33 -15.47 39.97
C THR A 333 15.21 -14.49 39.59
N TYR A 334 14.49 -14.72 38.49
CA TYR A 334 13.40 -13.86 38.02
C TYR A 334 12.00 -14.48 38.21
N ALA A 335 11.91 -15.64 38.88
CA ALA A 335 10.65 -16.32 39.18
C ALA A 335 9.69 -15.45 40.01
N THR A 336 10.22 -14.52 40.80
CA THR A 336 9.46 -13.51 41.55
C THR A 336 8.66 -12.53 40.67
N LEU A 337 9.01 -12.34 39.39
CA LEU A 337 8.19 -11.54 38.46
C LEU A 337 6.96 -12.31 37.97
N VAL A 338 6.99 -13.64 37.96
CA VAL A 338 5.81 -14.47 37.62
C VAL A 338 4.74 -14.36 38.72
N GLU A 339 5.15 -14.20 39.98
CA GLU A 339 4.25 -13.93 41.11
C GLU A 339 3.46 -12.62 40.99
N ILE A 340 3.95 -11.64 40.22
CA ILE A 340 3.25 -10.37 39.96
C ILE A 340 2.04 -10.57 39.03
N PHE A 341 2.09 -11.57 38.15
CA PHE A 341 1.04 -11.85 37.16
C PHE A 341 0.13 -13.01 37.54
N LEU A 342 0.43 -13.73 38.63
CA LEU A 342 -0.48 -14.72 39.19
C LEU A 342 -1.58 -13.98 39.98
N PRO A 343 -2.86 -14.36 39.81
CA PRO A 343 -3.92 -13.81 40.64
C PRO A 343 -3.65 -14.16 42.11
N ARG A 344 -3.68 -13.15 42.98
CA ARG A 344 -3.56 -13.32 44.43
C ARG A 344 -4.76 -14.04 45.01
#